data_AF-A0A956AQD2-F1
#
_entry.id   AF-A0A956AQD2-F1
#
_cell.length_a   1.000
_cell.length_b   1.000
_cell.length_c   1.000
_cell.angle_alpha   90.00
_cell.angle_beta   90.00
_cell.angle_gamma   90.00
#
_symmetry.space_group_name_H-M   'P 1'
#
loop_
_entity.id
_entity.type
_entity.pdbx_description
1 polymer ?
#
loop_
_entity_poly.entity_id
_entity_poly.type
_entity_poly.pdbx_seq_one_letter_code
_entity_poly.pdbx_strand_id
1 'polypeptide(L)'
;MSAPRPLPLPRRRPLLSLPGTLVLLACGVCLMACGGSAARPAADPDIRALQVHEARVTELAAAAQDTALPCAERRRAARGCADEAARAHQDLEGVRDADASARAARLASLCSAASATAEGQCGPDA
;
A
#
# COMPACT_ATOMS: atom_id res chain seq x y z
N MET A 1 -41.57 -24.95 -56.08
CA MET A 1 -40.70 -26.15 -56.09
C MET A 1 -39.80 -26.09 -54.86
N SER A 2 -39.59 -27.24 -54.21
CA SER A 2 -38.65 -27.55 -53.12
C SER A 2 -39.03 -27.24 -51.66
N ALA A 3 -39.51 -28.28 -50.97
CA ALA A 3 -39.21 -28.60 -49.57
C ALA A 3 -37.98 -29.55 -49.54
N PRO A 4 -37.18 -29.75 -48.45
CA PRO A 4 -37.67 -30.19 -47.12
C PRO A 4 -36.90 -29.64 -45.88
N ARG A 5 -37.48 -29.87 -44.68
CA ARG A 5 -36.87 -29.75 -43.32
C ARG A 5 -35.93 -30.95 -43.05
N PRO A 6 -34.92 -30.88 -42.13
CA PRO A 6 -35.15 -31.13 -40.70
C PRO A 6 -34.23 -30.37 -39.69
N LEU A 7 -34.68 -30.31 -38.43
CA LEU A 7 -33.91 -29.98 -37.21
C LEU A 7 -33.07 -31.20 -36.76
N PRO A 8 -31.93 -31.02 -36.05
CA PRO A 8 -31.93 -31.17 -34.58
C PRO A 8 -30.95 -30.27 -33.79
N LEU A 9 -31.33 -29.97 -32.54
CA LEU A 9 -30.50 -29.49 -31.40
C LEU A 9 -29.56 -30.62 -30.88
N PRO A 10 -28.70 -30.50 -29.81
CA PRO A 10 -28.33 -29.38 -28.93
C PRO A 10 -26.80 -29.28 -28.58
N ARG A 11 -26.46 -28.38 -27.62
CA ARG A 11 -25.26 -28.31 -26.73
C ARG A 11 -24.02 -27.65 -27.34
N ARG A 12 -23.42 -26.59 -26.76
CA ARG A 12 -23.21 -26.29 -25.32
C ARG A 12 -23.24 -24.77 -25.06
N ARG A 13 -23.96 -24.36 -24.01
CA ARG A 13 -23.64 -23.22 -23.12
C ARG A 13 -22.81 -23.78 -21.95
N PRO A 14 -21.90 -23.03 -21.27
CA PRO A 14 -22.25 -21.91 -20.37
C PRO A 14 -21.29 -20.69 -20.45
N LEU A 15 -21.80 -19.45 -20.36
CA LEU A 15 -21.81 -18.55 -19.19
C LEU A 15 -20.43 -18.16 -18.62
N LEU A 16 -20.02 -16.93 -18.91
CA LEU A 16 -19.35 -15.96 -18.02
C LEU A 16 -19.66 -14.58 -18.65
N SER A 17 -20.46 -13.66 -18.11
CA SER A 17 -20.53 -13.10 -16.74
C SER A 17 -19.12 -12.73 -16.28
N LEU A 18 -18.67 -11.48 -16.19
CA LEU A 18 -19.31 -10.23 -15.80
C LEU A 18 -18.50 -9.03 -16.37
N PRO A 19 -19.11 -7.84 -16.39
CA PRO A 19 -18.48 -6.57 -16.77
C PRO A 19 -17.68 -5.99 -15.59
N GLY A 20 -16.75 -5.09 -15.88
CA GLY A 20 -16.14 -4.23 -14.85
C GLY A 20 -14.63 -4.30 -14.82
N THR A 21 -13.99 -3.58 -15.73
CA THR A 21 -12.58 -3.14 -15.59
C THR A 21 -12.38 -1.89 -16.43
N LEU A 22 -13.29 -0.92 -16.24
CA LEU A 22 -13.06 0.47 -16.58
C LEU A 22 -13.16 1.25 -15.28
N VAL A 23 -12.21 2.16 -15.08
CA VAL A 23 -12.03 3.06 -13.92
C VAL A 23 -11.12 2.50 -12.81
N LEU A 24 -9.81 2.48 -13.09
CA LEU A 24 -8.75 2.77 -12.09
C LEU A 24 -7.40 3.07 -12.77
N LEU A 25 -7.43 3.79 -13.90
CA LEU A 25 -6.25 4.12 -14.72
C LEU A 25 -5.93 5.63 -14.75
N ALA A 26 -6.08 6.32 -13.62
CA ALA A 26 -5.75 7.76 -13.56
C ALA A 26 -5.00 8.21 -12.29
N CYS A 27 -4.65 7.31 -11.37
CA CYS A 27 -3.85 7.68 -10.18
C CYS A 27 -2.96 6.53 -9.69
N GLY A 28 -2.26 5.84 -10.60
CA GLY A 28 -1.47 4.64 -10.27
C GLY A 28 -0.16 4.48 -11.02
N VAL A 29 0.32 5.52 -11.72
CA VAL A 29 1.50 5.42 -12.60
C VAL A 29 2.83 5.70 -11.87
N CYS A 30 2.83 5.90 -10.54
CA CYS A 30 4.07 6.07 -9.76
C CYS A 30 4.51 4.84 -8.95
N LEU A 31 3.81 3.71 -9.00
CA LEU A 31 4.09 2.55 -8.13
C LEU A 31 4.76 1.35 -8.83
N MET A 32 5.05 1.43 -10.13
CA MET A 32 5.57 0.29 -10.92
C MET A 32 6.92 0.58 -11.58
N ALA A 33 7.86 1.21 -10.87
CA ALA A 33 9.19 1.50 -11.44
C ALA A 33 10.40 1.27 -10.52
N CYS A 34 10.26 0.73 -9.30
CA CYS A 34 11.43 0.46 -8.47
C CYS A 34 11.28 -0.82 -7.63
N GLY A 35 12.09 -1.83 -7.95
CA GLY A 35 12.43 -2.91 -7.02
C GLY A 35 12.02 -4.29 -7.51
N GLY A 36 12.88 -4.92 -8.32
CA GLY A 36 12.74 -6.31 -8.70
C GLY A 36 12.66 -7.22 -7.48
N SER A 37 11.68 -8.13 -7.49
CA SER A 37 11.53 -9.23 -6.55
C SER A 37 12.69 -10.22 -6.68
N ALA A 38 13.84 -9.89 -6.08
CA ALA A 38 14.86 -10.88 -5.79
C ALA A 38 14.35 -11.77 -4.65
N ALA A 39 14.40 -13.09 -4.85
CA ALA A 39 14.06 -14.07 -3.82
C ALA A 39 14.87 -13.79 -2.55
N ARG A 40 14.18 -13.43 -1.47
CA ARG A 40 14.78 -12.94 -0.23
C ARG A 40 15.49 -14.10 0.48
N PRO A 41 16.81 -14.03 0.75
CA PRO A 41 17.47 -15.01 1.61
C PRO A 41 16.82 -14.98 3.00
N ALA A 42 16.83 -16.12 3.71
CA ALA A 42 16.17 -16.29 5.00
C ALA A 42 16.47 -15.09 5.93
N ALA A 43 15.44 -14.28 6.19
CA ALA A 43 15.61 -12.97 6.81
C ALA A 43 16.12 -13.11 8.25
N ASP A 44 17.19 -12.39 8.53
CA ASP A 44 17.66 -12.08 9.89
C ASP A 44 16.45 -11.70 10.78
N PRO A 45 16.34 -12.17 12.03
CA PRO A 45 15.28 -11.74 12.95
C PRO A 45 15.06 -10.22 12.96
N ASP A 46 16.12 -9.42 12.83
CA ASP A 46 16.04 -7.96 12.82
C ASP A 46 15.36 -7.44 11.54
N ILE A 47 15.57 -8.13 10.41
CA ILE A 47 14.90 -7.82 9.13
C ILE A 47 13.41 -8.20 9.16
N ARG A 48 13.03 -9.22 9.94
CA ARG A 48 11.61 -9.57 10.18
C ARG A 48 10.92 -8.53 11.06
N ALA A 49 11.59 -8.03 12.10
CA ALA A 49 11.06 -6.93 12.91
C ALA A 49 10.76 -5.69 12.05
N LEU A 50 11.65 -5.38 11.11
CA LEU A 50 11.45 -4.27 10.16
C LEU A 50 10.18 -4.43 9.30
N GLN A 51 9.77 -5.66 8.94
CA GLN A 51 8.52 -5.87 8.19
C GLN A 51 7.26 -5.50 8.99
N VAL A 52 7.30 -5.69 10.31
CA VAL A 52 6.21 -5.30 11.21
C VAL A 52 6.09 -3.77 11.25
N HIS A 53 7.23 -3.08 11.36
CA HIS A 53 7.26 -1.62 11.30
C HIS A 53 6.76 -1.08 9.95
N GLU A 54 7.12 -1.71 8.83
CA GLU A 54 6.63 -1.29 7.51
C GLU A 54 5.11 -1.38 7.39
N ALA A 55 4.52 -2.49 7.86
CA ALA A 55 3.07 -2.64 7.88
C ALA A 55 2.41 -1.57 8.74
N ARG A 56 2.92 -1.36 9.95
CA ARG A 56 2.36 -0.40 10.90
C ARG A 56 2.49 1.05 10.42
N VAL A 57 3.63 1.43 9.85
CA VAL A 57 3.84 2.74 9.23
C VAL A 57 2.86 2.96 8.09
N THR A 58 2.63 1.95 7.25
CA THR A 58 1.69 2.05 6.12
C THR A 58 0.27 2.32 6.60
N GLU A 59 -0.20 1.59 7.62
CA GLU A 59 -1.52 1.81 8.22
C GLU A 59 -1.66 3.21 8.82
N LEU A 60 -0.66 3.66 9.58
CA LEU A 60 -0.68 4.98 10.23
C LEU A 60 -0.59 6.12 9.21
N ALA A 61 0.23 5.96 8.17
CA ALA A 61 0.34 6.93 7.07
C ALA A 61 -0.99 7.03 6.31
N ALA A 62 -1.67 5.91 6.05
CA ALA A 62 -2.98 5.90 5.42
C ALA A 62 -4.02 6.63 6.28
N ALA A 63 -4.08 6.34 7.59
CA ALA A 63 -4.99 7.03 8.51
C ALA A 63 -4.69 8.54 8.62
N ALA A 64 -3.42 8.95 8.59
CA ALA A 64 -3.06 10.36 8.60
C ALA A 64 -3.54 11.11 7.33
N GLN A 65 -3.59 10.41 6.20
CA GLN A 65 -4.00 10.95 4.90
C GLN A 65 -5.50 10.81 4.65
N ASP A 66 -6.21 10.01 5.45
CA ASP A 66 -7.64 9.79 5.31
C ASP A 66 -8.43 11.05 5.70
N THR A 67 -9.01 11.72 4.69
CA THR A 67 -9.79 12.94 4.87
C THR A 67 -11.18 12.69 5.47
N ALA A 68 -11.62 11.44 5.57
CA ALA A 68 -12.84 11.09 6.28
C ALA A 68 -12.64 11.07 7.80
N LEU A 69 -11.40 10.97 8.29
CA LEU A 69 -11.10 10.98 9.72
C LEU A 69 -11.06 12.40 10.29
N PRO A 70 -11.48 12.60 11.56
CA PRO A 70 -11.32 13.86 12.26
C PRO A 70 -9.85 14.32 12.30
N CYS A 71 -9.63 15.62 12.22
CA CYS A 71 -8.28 16.19 12.20
C CYS A 71 -7.41 15.79 13.41
N ALA A 72 -8.01 15.68 14.60
CA ALA A 72 -7.31 15.18 15.78
C ALA A 72 -6.79 13.75 15.61
N GLU A 73 -7.58 12.87 14.99
CA GLU A 73 -7.22 11.48 14.72
C GLU A 73 -6.15 11.37 13.64
N ARG A 74 -6.25 12.17 12.58
CA ARG A 74 -5.24 12.24 11.52
C ARG A 74 -3.89 12.72 12.05
N ARG A 75 -3.87 13.79 12.86
CA ARG A 75 -2.64 14.29 13.51
C ARG A 75 -2.08 13.26 14.50
N ARG A 76 -2.94 12.50 15.20
CA ARG A 76 -2.51 11.39 16.05
C ARG A 76 -1.87 10.26 15.25
N ALA A 77 -2.46 9.89 14.11
CA ALA A 77 -1.91 8.88 13.22
C ALA A 77 -0.56 9.33 12.62
N ALA A 78 -0.44 10.60 12.21
CA ALA A 78 0.81 11.17 11.72
C ALA A 78 1.93 11.11 12.77
N ARG A 79 1.66 11.51 14.02
CA ARG A 79 2.60 11.35 15.14
C ARG A 79 2.96 9.89 15.38
N GLY A 80 1.98 9.01 15.43
CA GLY A 80 2.21 7.58 15.59
C GLY A 80 3.09 6.99 14.48
N CYS A 81 2.92 7.46 13.24
CA CYS A 81 3.75 7.07 12.10
C CYS A 81 5.21 7.47 12.35
N ALA A 82 5.45 8.74 12.70
CA ALA A 82 6.79 9.24 12.98
C ALA A 82 7.47 8.46 14.13
N ASP A 83 6.72 8.18 15.21
CA ASP A 83 7.22 7.39 16.34
C ASP A 83 7.57 5.96 15.92
N GLU A 84 6.76 5.34 15.05
CA GLU A 84 7.01 3.99 14.55
C GLU A 84 8.22 3.92 13.62
N ALA A 85 8.39 4.92 12.74
CA ALA A 85 9.58 5.01 11.89
C ALA A 85 10.85 5.25 12.71
N ALA A 86 10.77 6.03 13.80
CA ALA A 86 11.88 6.22 14.72
C ALA A 86 12.26 4.92 15.45
N ARG A 87 11.26 4.16 15.93
CA ARG A 87 11.49 2.81 16.51
C ARG A 87 12.16 1.88 15.51
N ALA A 88 11.66 1.83 14.28
CA ALA A 88 12.25 1.01 13.22
C ALA A 88 13.72 1.36 12.95
N HIS A 89 14.09 2.63 13.08
CA HIS A 89 15.49 3.06 12.94
C HIS A 89 16.34 2.67 14.15
N GLN A 90 15.79 2.76 15.36
CA GLN A 90 16.47 2.36 16.61
C GLN A 90 16.74 0.85 16.64
N ASP A 91 15.77 0.04 16.21
CA ASP A 91 15.90 -1.42 16.18
C ASP A 91 16.94 -1.91 15.16
N LEU A 92 17.37 -1.05 14.24
CA LEU A 92 18.47 -1.32 13.31
C LEU A 92 19.82 -0.77 13.79
N GLU A 93 19.90 -0.12 14.94
CA GLU A 93 21.18 0.35 15.49
C GLU A 93 22.14 -0.83 15.70
N GLY A 94 23.28 -0.80 15.02
CA GLY A 94 24.27 -1.88 15.06
C GLY A 94 24.07 -2.96 13.96
N VAL A 95 22.94 -2.96 13.25
CA VAL A 95 22.72 -3.83 12.08
C VAL A 95 23.47 -3.24 10.89
N ARG A 96 24.47 -3.98 10.36
CA ARG A 96 25.24 -3.55 9.18
C ARG A 96 24.58 -4.03 7.88
N ASP A 97 23.34 -3.60 7.67
CA ASP A 97 22.58 -3.91 6.45
C ASP A 97 22.10 -2.61 5.78
N ALA A 98 22.64 -2.38 4.57
CA ALA A 98 22.34 -1.17 3.80
C ALA A 98 20.90 -1.15 3.24
N ASP A 99 20.32 -2.32 2.92
CA ASP A 99 18.94 -2.40 2.48
C ASP A 99 17.97 -2.11 3.63
N ALA A 100 18.22 -2.70 4.81
CA ALA A 100 17.44 -2.43 6.01
C ALA A 100 17.47 -0.94 6.37
N SER A 101 18.66 -0.34 6.33
CA SER A 101 18.84 1.10 6.56
C SER A 101 18.08 1.95 5.53
N ALA A 102 18.17 1.60 4.24
CA ALA A 102 17.44 2.29 3.18
C ALA A 102 15.92 2.15 3.31
N ARG A 103 15.43 1.00 3.78
CA ARG A 103 14.01 0.76 4.06
C ARG A 103 13.53 1.61 5.23
N ALA A 104 14.27 1.66 6.34
CA ALA A 104 13.94 2.53 7.47
C ALA A 104 13.90 4.02 7.08
N ALA A 105 14.84 4.48 6.26
CA ALA A 105 14.83 5.84 5.72
C ALA A 105 13.58 6.12 4.87
N ARG A 106 13.12 5.15 4.06
CA ARG A 106 11.86 5.27 3.31
C ARG A 106 10.65 5.38 4.24
N LEU A 107 10.61 4.64 5.35
CA LEU A 107 9.55 4.76 6.35
C LEU A 107 9.49 6.16 6.96
N ALA A 108 10.63 6.73 7.33
CA ALA A 108 10.70 8.09 7.83
C ALA A 108 10.19 9.11 6.80
N SER A 109 10.57 8.96 5.52
CA SER A 109 10.08 9.82 4.44
C SER A 109 8.56 9.71 4.25
N LEU A 110 7.99 8.51 4.32
CA LEU A 110 6.55 8.29 4.22
C LEU A 110 5.80 9.00 5.35
N CYS A 111 6.28 8.89 6.58
CA CYS A 111 5.66 9.55 7.73
C CYS A 111 5.80 11.07 7.69
N SER A 112 6.92 11.60 7.19
CA SER A 112 7.07 13.05 6.97
C SER A 112 6.06 13.57 5.96
N ALA A 113 5.85 12.85 4.84
CA ALA A 113 4.85 13.22 3.85
C ALA A 113 3.43 13.16 4.44
N ALA A 114 3.11 12.09 5.17
CA ALA A 114 1.81 11.92 5.83
C ALA A 114 1.52 13.05 6.85
N SER A 115 2.54 13.47 7.60
CA SER A 115 2.45 14.59 8.54
C SER A 115 2.19 15.91 7.83
N ALA A 116 2.95 16.21 6.77
CA ALA A 116 2.74 17.42 5.97
C ALA A 116 1.33 17.45 5.35
N THR A 117 0.81 16.32 4.88
CA THR A 117 -0.56 16.21 4.38
C THR A 117 -1.60 16.46 5.49
N ALA A 118 -1.41 15.84 6.66
CA ALA A 118 -2.31 16.03 7.80
C ALA A 118 -2.33 17.49 8.27
N GLU A 119 -1.17 18.12 8.41
CA GLU A 119 -1.05 19.52 8.82
C GLU A 119 -1.58 20.49 7.77
N GLY A 120 -1.25 20.28 6.49
CA GLY A 120 -1.69 21.14 5.40
C GLY A 120 -3.21 21.13 5.19
N GLN A 121 -3.87 20.02 5.52
CA GLN A 121 -5.33 19.90 5.35
C GLN A 121 -6.12 20.21 6.61
N CYS A 122 -5.54 20.01 7.80
CA CYS A 122 -6.19 20.31 9.07
C CYS A 122 -5.87 21.71 9.59
N GLY A 123 -4.89 22.43 9.02
CA GLY A 123 -4.45 23.72 9.53
C GLY A 123 -4.00 23.68 11.00
N PRO A 124 -3.57 24.82 11.57
CA PRO A 124 -3.22 24.90 12.99
C PRO A 124 -4.46 24.86 13.91
N ASP A 125 -5.63 25.28 13.40
CA ASP A 125 -6.81 25.62 14.21
C ASP A 125 -8.03 24.69 14.05
N ALA A 126 -7.98 23.64 13.22
CA ALA A 126 -9.07 22.65 13.14
C ALA A 126 -9.02 21.61 14.27
#